data_AF-J7PW21-F1
#
_entry.id   AF-J7PW21-F1
#
_cell.length_a   1.000
_cell.length_b   1.000
_cell.length_c   1.000
_cell.angle_alpha   90.00
_cell.angle_beta   90.00
_cell.angle_gamma   90.00
#
_symmetry.space_group_name_H-M   'P 1'
#
loop_
_entity.id
_entity.type
_entity.pdbx_description
1 polymer ?
#
loop_
_entity_poly.entity_id
_entity_poly.type
_entity_poly.pdbx_seq_one_letter_code
_entity_poly.pdbx_strand_id
1 'polypeptide(L)'
;WMNDPCAPYYDEATELYHMFYQLNPTSTIWANMTWGHAVSKNQVTWNDLPNALNPSEDKWDNLGIFSGFAMTNAVDDKNTVFYTGVNALPINWKLDYLFGEHVMYATTDDGGKTWQKGSEPLIELPPEGLSVTGWRDP
;
A
#
# COMPACT_ATOMS: atom_id res chain seq x y z
N TRP A 1 -9.22 13.12 2.44
CA TRP A 1 -8.35 13.55 1.31
C TRP A 1 -7.93 12.31 0.56
N MET A 2 -7.80 12.36 -0.77
CA MET A 2 -7.27 11.24 -1.54
C MET A 2 -6.25 11.73 -2.57
N ASN A 3 -5.32 10.85 -2.94
CA ASN A 3 -4.34 11.10 -4.00
C ASN A 3 -4.10 9.83 -4.84
N ASP A 4 -2.90 9.24 -4.75
CA ASP A 4 -2.39 8.25 -5.68
C ASP A 4 -3.32 7.03 -5.76
N PRO A 5 -3.69 6.57 -6.97
CA PRO A 5 -4.25 5.24 -7.15
C PRO A 5 -3.17 4.19 -6.86
N CYS A 6 -3.56 3.06 -6.28
CA CYS A 6 -2.63 2.01 -5.87
C CYS A 6 -3.17 0.63 -6.23
N ALA A 7 -2.25 -0.30 -6.54
CA ALA A 7 -2.49 -1.73 -6.66
C ALA A 7 -3.76 -2.18 -7.41
N PRO A 8 -4.10 -1.63 -8.60
CA PRO A 8 -5.22 -2.14 -9.36
C PRO A 8 -4.98 -3.60 -9.78
N TYR A 9 -5.94 -4.49 -9.55
CA TYR A 9 -5.87 -5.86 -10.06
C TYR A 9 -7.25 -6.43 -10.36
N TYR A 10 -7.28 -7.47 -11.19
CA TYR A 10 -8.48 -8.25 -11.47
C TYR A 10 -8.37 -9.60 -10.76
N ASP A 11 -9.41 -9.97 -10.02
CA ASP A 11 -9.52 -11.25 -9.34
C ASP A 11 -10.40 -12.19 -10.18
N GLU A 12 -9.78 -13.18 -10.82
CA GLU A 12 -10.48 -14.16 -11.66
C GLU A 12 -11.48 -15.01 -10.86
N ALA A 13 -11.24 -15.24 -9.56
CA ALA A 13 -12.12 -16.08 -8.74
C ALA A 13 -13.41 -15.34 -8.34
N THR A 14 -13.35 -14.02 -8.18
CA THR A 14 -14.52 -13.20 -7.82
C THR A 14 -15.11 -12.43 -9.00
N GLU A 15 -14.41 -12.40 -10.14
CA GLU A 15 -14.70 -11.59 -11.33
C GLU A 15 -14.77 -10.08 -11.03
N LEU A 16 -14.01 -9.61 -10.03
CA LEU A 16 -13.98 -8.22 -9.61
C LEU A 16 -12.68 -7.53 -10.01
N TYR A 17 -12.80 -6.29 -10.48
CA TYR A 17 -11.71 -5.33 -10.49
C TYR A 17 -11.61 -4.68 -9.12
N HIS A 18 -10.41 -4.73 -8.54
CA HIS A 18 -10.06 -4.04 -7.31
C HIS A 18 -9.28 -2.79 -7.66
N MET A 19 -9.61 -1.68 -6.99
CA MET A 19 -8.86 -0.43 -7.06
C MET A 19 -8.64 0.09 -5.65
N PHE A 20 -7.39 0.42 -5.34
CA PHE A 20 -7.04 1.07 -4.08
C PHE A 20 -6.58 2.50 -4.34
N TYR A 21 -6.57 3.30 -3.30
CA TYR A 21 -6.12 4.69 -3.38
C TYR A 21 -5.64 5.15 -2.02
N GLN A 22 -4.63 6.02 -2.00
CA GLN A 22 -4.21 6.67 -0.77
C GLN A 22 -5.34 7.56 -0.24
N LEU A 23 -5.65 7.38 1.04
CA LEU A 23 -6.76 8.03 1.73
C LEU A 23 -6.30 8.56 3.08
N ASN A 24 -6.64 9.81 3.37
CA ASN A 24 -6.75 10.31 4.74
C ASN A 24 -8.24 10.36 5.10
N PRO A 25 -8.74 9.46 5.97
CA PRO A 25 -10.15 9.40 6.31
C PRO A 25 -10.60 10.50 7.29
N THR A 26 -9.66 11.19 7.97
CA THR A 26 -9.97 12.13 9.06
C THR A 26 -9.72 13.59 8.70
N SER A 27 -9.15 13.88 7.51
CA SER A 27 -8.83 15.25 7.11
C SER A 27 -8.89 15.47 5.59
N THR A 28 -8.91 16.74 5.19
CA THR A 28 -8.85 17.22 3.80
C THR A 28 -7.44 17.58 3.36
N ILE A 29 -6.42 17.26 4.15
CA ILE A 29 -5.00 17.42 3.78
C ILE A 29 -4.26 16.09 3.82
N TRP A 30 -3.10 16.06 3.17
CA TRP A 30 -2.19 14.91 3.20
C TRP A 30 -1.61 14.72 4.62
N ALA A 31 -1.88 13.55 5.21
CA ALA A 31 -1.30 13.00 6.46
C ALA A 31 -1.97 11.63 6.72
N ASN A 32 -1.40 10.79 7.59
CA ASN A 32 -2.04 9.55 8.06
C ASN A 32 -2.58 8.66 6.92
N MET A 33 -1.71 8.34 5.95
CA MET A 33 -2.11 7.62 4.74
C MET A 33 -2.55 6.18 5.05
N THR A 34 -3.79 5.87 4.68
CA THR A 34 -4.37 4.54 4.59
C THR A 34 -4.59 4.17 3.12
N TRP A 35 -4.98 2.93 2.83
CA TRP A 35 -5.51 2.56 1.51
C TRP A 35 -7.04 2.44 1.59
N GLY A 36 -7.74 3.35 0.90
CA GLY A 36 -9.15 3.15 0.55
C GLY A 36 -9.29 2.06 -0.51
N HIS A 37 -10.46 1.46 -0.62
CA HIS A 37 -10.69 0.30 -1.47
C HIS A 37 -12.07 0.34 -2.10
N ALA A 38 -12.13 0.14 -3.42
CA ALA A 38 -13.37 -0.04 -4.16
C ALA A 38 -13.26 -1.21 -5.13
N VAL A 39 -14.39 -1.84 -5.42
CA VAL A 39 -14.50 -2.94 -6.38
C VAL A 39 -15.53 -2.65 -7.47
N SER A 40 -15.30 -3.19 -8.67
CA SER A 40 -16.20 -3.05 -9.80
C SER A 40 -16.26 -4.32 -10.64
N LYS A 41 -17.39 -4.56 -11.30
CA LYS A 41 -17.52 -5.59 -12.35
C LYS A 41 -17.27 -5.05 -13.75
N ASN A 42 -17.31 -3.73 -13.94
CA ASN A 42 -17.33 -3.10 -15.26
C ASN A 42 -16.42 -1.88 -15.38
N GLN A 43 -15.62 -1.58 -14.34
CA GLN A 43 -14.71 -0.44 -14.23
C GLN A 43 -15.39 0.95 -14.28
N VAL A 44 -16.72 1.00 -14.30
CA VAL A 44 -17.52 2.24 -14.37
C VAL A 44 -18.31 2.46 -13.08
N THR A 45 -18.99 1.42 -12.61
CA THR A 45 -19.76 1.44 -11.36
C THR A 45 -18.95 0.76 -10.27
N TRP A 46 -18.67 1.51 -9.21
CA TRP A 46 -17.81 1.08 -8.12
C TRP A 46 -18.61 0.96 -6.82
N ASN A 47 -18.28 -0.02 -6.00
CA ASN A 47 -18.77 -0.16 -4.64
C ASN A 47 -17.58 -0.03 -3.69
N ASP A 48 -17.69 0.87 -2.73
CA ASP A 48 -16.67 1.00 -1.68
C ASP A 48 -16.69 -0.20 -0.75
N LEU A 49 -15.49 -0.63 -0.37
CA LEU A 49 -15.24 -1.60 0.69
C LEU A 49 -14.56 -0.89 1.87
N PRO A 50 -14.48 -1.54 3.06
CA PRO A 50 -13.67 -1.01 4.15
C PRO A 50 -12.23 -0.72 3.70
N ASN A 51 -11.58 0.25 4.34
CA ASN A 51 -10.17 0.56 4.06
C ASN A 51 -9.33 -0.73 4.14
N ALA A 52 -8.59 -1.02 3.07
CA ALA A 52 -7.83 -2.25 2.93
C ALA A 52 -6.66 -2.31 3.91
N LEU A 53 -5.90 -1.22 4.01
CA LEU A 53 -4.71 -1.14 4.85
C LEU A 53 -4.73 0.14 5.70
N ASN A 54 -4.36 0.01 6.96
CA ASN A 54 -4.24 1.11 7.92
C ASN A 54 -2.86 1.05 8.61
N PRO A 55 -2.22 2.20 8.93
CA PRO A 55 -1.00 2.24 9.73
C PRO A 55 -1.15 1.45 11.03
N SER A 56 -0.06 0.87 11.52
CA SER A 56 -0.04 0.20 12.83
C SER A 56 1.18 0.62 13.64
N GLU A 57 0.99 0.90 14.93
CA GLU A 57 2.06 1.45 15.80
C GLU A 57 3.30 0.55 15.86
N ASP A 58 3.11 -0.77 15.90
CA ASP A 58 4.19 -1.76 16.03
C ASP A 58 4.71 -2.30 14.68
N LYS A 59 4.55 -1.53 13.59
CA LYS A 59 4.92 -1.96 12.25
C LYS A 59 5.79 -0.93 11.53
N TRP A 60 6.44 -1.40 10.48
CA TRP A 60 7.25 -0.62 9.53
C TRP A 60 6.45 0.41 8.70
N ASP A 61 5.17 0.63 9.01
CA ASP A 61 4.25 1.53 8.31
C ASP A 61 3.51 2.49 9.25
N ASN A 62 4.01 2.68 10.47
CA ASN A 62 3.36 3.46 11.52
C ASN A 62 3.15 4.95 11.18
N LEU A 63 3.93 5.51 10.26
CA LEU A 63 3.76 6.90 9.79
C LEU A 63 2.99 7.03 8.48
N GLY A 64 2.68 5.91 7.81
CA GLY A 64 1.87 5.92 6.60
C GLY A 64 2.08 4.71 5.71
N ILE A 65 1.07 4.46 4.88
CA ILE A 65 1.05 3.42 3.85
C ILE A 65 1.01 4.11 2.50
N PHE A 66 2.15 4.09 1.81
CA PHE A 66 2.34 4.72 0.51
C PHE A 66 1.96 3.76 -0.63
N SER A 67 2.16 4.19 -1.88
CA SER A 67 1.64 3.45 -3.03
C SER A 67 2.40 2.15 -3.29
N GLY A 68 1.88 1.36 -4.23
CA GLY A 68 2.46 0.10 -4.66
C GLY A 68 1.55 -0.66 -5.61
N PHE A 69 1.79 -1.96 -5.75
CA PHE A 69 1.17 -2.82 -6.76
C PHE A 69 0.52 -4.08 -6.17
N ALA A 70 -0.22 -4.81 -7.00
CA ALA A 70 -0.79 -6.11 -6.65
C ALA A 70 -0.23 -7.21 -7.55
N MET A 71 -0.10 -8.41 -6.99
CA MET A 71 0.27 -9.62 -7.73
C MET A 71 -0.61 -10.77 -7.26
N THR A 72 -1.14 -11.53 -8.22
CA THR A 72 -1.86 -12.77 -7.95
C THR A 72 -0.88 -13.92 -7.72
N ASN A 73 -1.24 -14.88 -6.88
CA ASN A 73 -0.42 -16.07 -6.56
C ASN A 73 1.03 -15.73 -6.17
N ALA A 74 1.22 -14.77 -5.27
CA ALA A 74 2.55 -14.29 -4.89
C ALA A 74 3.03 -14.90 -3.57
N VAL A 75 2.74 -14.28 -2.42
CA VAL A 75 3.17 -14.79 -1.12
C VAL A 75 2.26 -15.96 -0.72
N ASP A 76 2.84 -17.13 -0.47
CA ASP A 76 2.13 -18.36 -0.11
C ASP A 76 0.97 -18.71 -1.08
N ASP A 77 1.20 -18.49 -2.37
CA ASP A 77 0.21 -18.67 -3.46
C ASP A 77 -1.07 -17.80 -3.30
N LYS A 78 -1.01 -16.71 -2.52
CA LYS A 78 -2.15 -15.80 -2.30
C LYS A 78 -2.09 -14.55 -3.17
N ASN A 79 -3.27 -13.97 -3.42
CA ASN A 79 -3.36 -12.59 -3.89
C ASN A 79 -2.73 -11.66 -2.85
N THR A 80 -1.77 -10.86 -3.31
CA THR A 80 -0.90 -10.07 -2.45
C THR A 80 -0.81 -8.64 -2.99
N VAL A 81 -0.92 -7.66 -2.10
CA VAL A 81 -0.53 -6.28 -2.38
C VAL A 81 0.84 -6.02 -1.79
N PHE A 82 1.66 -5.27 -2.52
CA PHE A 82 2.95 -4.77 -2.09
C PHE A 82 2.84 -3.25 -2.01
N TYR A 83 3.43 -2.67 -0.98
CA TYR A 83 3.28 -1.25 -0.71
C TYR A 83 4.52 -0.71 -0.01
N THR A 84 4.66 0.61 -0.04
CA THR A 84 5.69 1.28 0.75
C THR A 84 5.19 1.54 2.17
N GLY A 85 5.76 0.87 3.16
CA GLY A 85 5.59 1.20 4.57
C GLY A 85 6.51 2.36 4.96
N VAL A 86 5.98 3.35 5.68
CA VAL A 86 6.75 4.51 6.14
C VAL A 86 6.87 4.53 7.66
N ASN A 87 8.10 4.65 8.18
CA ASN A 87 8.38 4.80 9.61
C ASN A 87 9.29 6.00 9.97
N ALA A 88 9.80 6.75 8.98
CA ALA A 88 10.52 8.01 9.21
C ALA A 88 10.05 9.12 8.26
N LEU A 89 9.91 10.34 8.80
CA LEU A 89 9.51 11.56 8.09
C LEU A 89 10.37 12.74 8.56
N PRO A 90 10.55 13.81 7.76
CA PRO A 90 9.97 14.02 6.42
C PRO A 90 10.70 13.25 5.33
N ILE A 91 9.97 12.89 4.27
CA ILE A 91 10.54 12.38 3.02
C ILE A 91 10.40 13.47 1.95
N ASN A 92 11.52 13.95 1.42
CA ASN A 92 11.53 14.94 0.35
C ASN A 92 12.85 14.86 -0.42
N TRP A 93 12.79 14.97 -1.74
CA TRP A 93 13.98 14.88 -2.58
C TRP A 93 15.02 16.00 -2.37
N LYS A 94 14.64 17.08 -1.69
CA LYS A 94 15.54 18.20 -1.34
C LYS A 94 16.19 18.07 0.03
N LEU A 95 15.84 17.06 0.81
CA LEU A 95 16.33 16.84 2.18
C LEU A 95 17.17 15.57 2.23
N ASP A 96 17.96 15.42 3.29
CA ASP A 96 18.66 14.17 3.56
C ASP A 96 17.67 13.03 3.74
N TYR A 97 17.96 11.91 3.10
CA TYR A 97 17.09 10.74 3.13
C TYR A 97 17.22 10.00 4.47
N LEU A 98 16.08 9.77 5.12
CA LEU A 98 16.03 9.21 6.49
C LEU A 98 15.90 7.68 6.54
N PHE A 99 15.92 6.99 5.39
CA PHE A 99 15.85 5.53 5.30
C PHE A 99 14.61 4.91 5.95
N GLY A 100 13.48 5.62 5.94
CA GLY A 100 12.23 5.14 6.54
C GLY A 100 11.13 4.78 5.55
N GLU A 101 11.49 4.40 4.33
CA GLU A 101 10.57 3.82 3.34
C GLU A 101 11.00 2.36 3.10
N HIS A 102 10.06 1.41 3.20
CA HIS A 102 10.32 -0.03 3.13
C HIS A 102 9.29 -0.72 2.23
N VAL A 103 9.70 -1.74 1.45
CA VAL A 103 8.75 -2.54 0.68
C VAL A 103 8.12 -3.59 1.60
N MET A 104 6.83 -3.41 1.88
CA MET A 104 5.99 -4.27 2.69
C MET A 104 4.99 -5.02 1.81
N TYR A 105 4.25 -5.97 2.40
CA TYR A 105 3.20 -6.70 1.71
C TYR A 105 2.01 -7.02 2.62
N ALA A 106 0.86 -7.30 2.02
CA ALA A 106 -0.30 -7.88 2.69
C ALA A 106 -1.00 -8.90 1.79
N THR A 107 -1.46 -10.01 2.35
CA THR A 107 -2.18 -11.07 1.63
C THR A 107 -3.67 -11.02 1.94
N THR A 108 -4.49 -11.63 1.09
CA THR A 108 -5.92 -11.85 1.35
C THR A 108 -6.30 -13.32 1.21
N ASP A 109 -7.21 -13.77 2.06
CA ASP A 109 -7.81 -15.12 2.04
C ASP A 109 -9.31 -15.09 1.69
N ASP A 110 -9.90 -13.91 1.46
CA ASP A 110 -11.35 -13.72 1.35
C ASP A 110 -11.78 -12.91 0.11
N GLY A 111 -10.99 -12.99 -0.96
CA GLY A 111 -11.25 -12.30 -2.22
C GLY A 111 -11.05 -10.79 -2.10
N GLY A 112 -10.04 -10.36 -1.35
CA GLY A 112 -9.64 -8.96 -1.20
C GLY A 112 -10.52 -8.14 -0.27
N LYS A 113 -11.40 -8.75 0.54
CA LYS A 113 -12.25 -8.01 1.50
C LYS A 113 -11.47 -7.62 2.75
N THR A 114 -10.53 -8.47 3.18
CA THR A 114 -9.60 -8.19 4.27
C THR A 114 -8.17 -8.52 3.86
N TRP A 115 -7.22 -7.82 4.48
CA TRP A 115 -5.80 -7.90 4.18
C TRP A 115 -4.98 -8.13 5.45
N GLN A 116 -4.11 -9.13 5.42
CA GLN A 116 -3.22 -9.50 6.52
C GLN A 116 -1.80 -9.03 6.17
N LYS A 117 -1.32 -8.01 6.89
CA LYS A 117 0.03 -7.45 6.69
C LYS A 117 1.12 -8.43 7.11
N GLY A 118 2.19 -8.48 6.32
CA GLY A 118 3.43 -9.15 6.69
C GLY A 118 4.05 -8.57 7.98
N SER A 119 4.89 -9.35 8.64
CA SER A 119 5.59 -8.89 9.85
C SER A 119 6.83 -8.08 9.56
N GLU A 120 7.56 -8.42 8.50
CA GLU A 120 8.84 -7.84 8.12
C GLU A 120 8.81 -7.28 6.69
N PRO A 121 9.67 -6.30 6.38
CA PRO A 121 9.84 -5.82 5.01
C PRO A 121 10.43 -6.90 4.11
N LEU A 122 9.96 -6.93 2.86
CA LEU A 122 10.57 -7.71 1.79
C LEU A 122 11.83 -7.04 1.27
N ILE A 123 11.82 -5.71 1.22
CA ILE A 123 13.01 -4.91 0.90
C ILE A 123 13.08 -3.77 1.92
N GLU A 124 13.97 -3.94 2.89
CA GLU A 124 14.13 -3.01 4.02
C GLU A 124 14.83 -1.72 3.58
N LEU A 125 15.89 -1.79 2.79
CA LEU A 125 16.73 -0.63 2.47
C LEU A 125 16.95 -0.48 0.96
N PRO A 126 17.21 0.76 0.48
CA PRO A 126 17.73 0.97 -0.87
C PRO A 126 19.07 0.25 -1.07
N PRO A 127 19.50 0.05 -2.33
CA PRO A 127 20.78 -0.58 -2.62
C PRO A 127 21.95 0.18 -1.98
N GLU A 128 22.91 -0.58 -1.43
CA GLU A 128 24.09 -0.02 -0.77
C GLU A 128 24.90 0.87 -1.72
N GLY A 129 25.49 1.94 -1.16
CA GLY A 129 26.35 2.87 -1.90
C GLY A 129 25.62 3.87 -2.79
N LEU A 130 24.28 3.86 -2.83
CA LEU A 130 23.48 4.86 -3.54
C LEU A 130 23.03 5.99 -2.61
N SER A 131 23.24 7.23 -3.05
CA SER A 131 22.60 8.40 -2.44
C SER A 131 21.20 8.57 -3.02
N VAL A 132 20.22 7.87 -2.44
CA VAL A 132 18.83 7.96 -2.88
C VAL A 132 18.12 9.17 -2.27
N THR A 133 17.15 9.72 -2.99
CA THR A 133 16.26 10.80 -2.53
C THR A 133 14.87 10.30 -2.13
N GLY A 134 14.64 8.99 -2.26
CA GLY A 134 13.40 8.28 -1.96
C GLY A 134 13.52 6.80 -2.38
N TRP A 135 12.77 5.92 -1.73
CA TRP A 135 12.76 4.47 -1.92
C TRP A 135 11.34 3.92 -1.72
N ARG A 136 10.47 4.10 -2.72
CA ARG A 136 9.04 3.84 -2.59
C ARG A 136 8.41 3.51 -3.93
N ASP A 137 7.10 3.29 -3.88
CA ASP A 137 6.20 3.08 -5.01
C ASP A 137 6.64 1.88 -5.87
N PRO A 138 6.76 0.67 -5.26
CA PRO A 138 7.13 -0.55 -5.97
C PRO A 138 6.10 -0.96 -7.02
#